data_AF-A0AAJ2YAT7-F1
#
_entry.id   AF-A0AAJ2YAT7-F1
#
_cell.length_a   1.000
_cell.length_b   1.000
_cell.length_c   1.000
_cell.angle_alpha   90.00
_cell.angle_beta   90.00
_cell.angle_gamma   90.00
#
_symmetry.space_group_name_H-M   'P 1'
#
loop_
_entity.id
_entity.type
_entity.pdbx_description
1 polymer ?
#
loop_
_entity_poly.entity_id
_entity_poly.type
_entity_poly.pdbx_seq_one_letter_code
_entity_poly.pdbx_strand_id
1 'polypeptide(L)' 'YRRGITADYEVVCDDSVYRVKRQRDLNGARRFLLLECTELGAEEQMGGRSGADSIFTR' A
#
# COMPACT_ATOMS: atom_id res chain seq x y z
N TYR A 1 -4.96 15.46 1.14
CA TYR A 1 -5.57 14.85 2.35
C TYR A 1 -6.66 13.86 1.94
N ARG A 2 -6.83 12.76 2.69
CA ARG A 2 -7.89 11.75 2.46
C ARG A 2 -8.55 11.40 3.78
N ARG A 3 -9.89 11.31 3.79
CA ARG A 3 -10.66 10.90 4.97
C ARG A 3 -10.83 9.39 4.99
N GLY A 4 -11.04 8.84 6.19
CA GLY A 4 -11.43 7.44 6.38
C GLY A 4 -10.28 6.43 6.27
N ILE A 5 -9.03 6.87 6.23
CA ILE A 5 -7.89 5.97 6.38
C ILE A 5 -7.83 5.50 7.83
N THR A 6 -7.83 4.19 8.06
CA THR A 6 -7.72 3.57 9.38
C THR A 6 -6.46 2.71 9.48
N ALA A 7 -6.18 2.15 10.65
CA ALA A 7 -5.04 1.25 10.87
C ALA A 7 -5.17 -0.10 10.14
N ASP A 8 -6.34 -0.40 9.58
CA ASP A 8 -6.59 -1.63 8.81
C ASP A 8 -6.08 -1.52 7.37
N TYR A 9 -5.69 -0.31 6.94
CA TYR A 9 -5.18 -0.07 5.60
C TYR A 9 -3.66 -0.31 5.51
N GLU A 10 -3.25 -0.70 4.32
CA GLU A 10 -1.87 -0.70 3.87
C GLU A 10 -1.68 0.38 2.80
N VAL A 11 -0.46 0.91 2.73
CA VAL A 11 -0.03 1.89 1.74
C VAL A 11 1.11 1.27 0.97
N VAL A 12 0.97 1.23 -0.35
CA VAL A 12 2.06 0.91 -1.28
C VAL A 12 2.71 2.22 -1.70
N CYS A 13 4.03 2.33 -1.53
CA CYS A 13 4.84 3.43 -2.01
C CYS A 13 6.07 2.86 -2.69
N ASP A 14 6.20 3.12 -3.98
CA ASP A 14 7.15 2.42 -4.86
C ASP A 14 6.99 0.90 -4.70
N ASP A 15 8.07 0.18 -4.40
CA ASP A 15 8.06 -1.27 -4.23
C ASP A 15 7.80 -1.70 -2.77
N SER A 16 7.54 -0.77 -1.84
CA SER A 16 7.41 -1.08 -0.41
C SER A 16 5.96 -0.95 0.10
N VAL A 17 5.57 -1.89 0.95
CA VAL A 17 4.27 -1.93 1.63
C VAL A 17 4.42 -1.51 3.09
N TYR A 18 3.48 -0.66 3.53
CA TYR A 18 3.47 -0.10 4.88
C TYR A 18 2.10 -0.27 5.53
N ARG A 19 2.04 -0.85 6.74
CA ARG A 19 0.79 -0.90 7.53
C ARG A 19 0.59 0.38 8.31
N VAL A 20 -0.58 1.01 8.17
CA VAL A 20 -0.93 2.22 8.92
C VAL A 20 -1.02 1.92 10.41
N LYS A 21 -0.44 2.79 11.23
CA LYS A 21 -0.59 2.77 12.70
C LYS A 21 -1.42 3.93 13.19
N ARG A 22 -1.16 5.12 12.64
CA ARG A 22 -1.85 6.35 13.02
C ARG A 22 -1.92 7.31 11.85
N GLN A 23 -3.02 8.04 11.79
CA GLN A 23 -3.15 9.19 10.90
C GLN A 23 -3.26 10.49 11.70
N ARG A 24 -2.72 11.58 11.16
CA ARG A 24 -2.89 12.93 11.70
C ARG A 24 -3.00 13.96 10.58
N ASP A 25 -3.73 15.03 10.84
CA ASP A 25 -3.65 16.24 10.01
C ASP A 25 -2.38 17.00 10.38
N LEU A 26 -1.48 17.20 9.42
CA LEU A 26 -0.17 17.79 9.68
C LEU A 26 -0.26 19.29 10.05
N ASN A 27 -1.27 20.01 9.54
CA ASN A 27 -1.36 21.47 9.69
C ASN A 27 -2.73 21.98 10.14
N GLY A 28 -3.65 21.09 10.48
CA GLY A 28 -5.01 21.44 10.91
C GLY A 28 -5.92 22.02 9.81
N ALA A 29 -5.38 22.20 8.60
CA ALA A 29 -6.11 22.72 7.44
C ALA A 29 -6.49 21.61 6.46
N ARG A 30 -6.32 20.33 6.84
CA ARG A 30 -6.64 19.14 6.03
C ARG A 30 -6.05 19.20 4.64
N ARG A 31 -4.83 19.73 4.50
CA ARG A 31 -4.09 19.71 3.22
C ARG A 31 -3.21 18.48 3.12
N PHE A 32 -2.48 18.20 4.20
CA PHE A 32 -1.52 17.10 4.28
C PHE A 32 -1.98 16.07 5.30
N LEU A 33 -2.03 14.81 4.88
CA LEU A 33 -2.28 13.67 5.75
C LEU A 33 -0.92 13.07 6.10
N LEU A 34 -0.59 13.05 7.39
CA LEU A 34 0.58 12.34 7.89
C LEU A 34 0.16 10.94 8.33
N LEU A 35 0.87 9.93 7.83
CA LEU A 35 0.69 8.54 8.22
C LEU A 35 1.96 8.07 8.94
N GLU A 36 1.78 7.58 10.16
CA GLU A 36 2.79 6.78 10.84
C GLU A 36 2.51 5.32 10.49
N CYS A 37 3.53 4.63 9.98
CA CYS A 37 3.40 3.27 9.49
C CYS A 37 4.51 2.36 10.02
N THR A 38 4.27 1.06 9.94
CA THR A 38 5.30 0.02 10.06
C THR A 38 5.53 -0.57 8.68
N GLU A 39 6.79 -0.62 8.24
CA GLU A 39 7.17 -1.27 6.99
C GLU A 39 6.92 -2.78 7.08
N LEU A 40 6.29 -3.34 6.05
CA LEU A 40 6.02 -4.78 5.92
C LEU A 40 6.98 -5.47 4.95
N GLY A 41 7.70 -4.72 4.12
CA GLY A 41 8.60 -5.24 3.10
C GLY A 41 8.15 -4.85 1.70
N ALA A 42 8.57 -5.61 0.69
CA ALA A 42 8.24 -5.32 -0.70
C ALA A 42 6.80 -5.74 -1.06
N GLU A 43 6.20 -5.09 -2.05
CA GLU A 43 4.94 -5.55 -2.64
C GLU A 43 5.15 -6.94 -3.25
N GLU A 44 4.50 -7.95 -2.69
CA GLU A 44 4.33 -9.20 -3.42
C GLU A 44 3.44 -8.87 -4.63
N GLN A 45 4.02 -8.88 -5.84
CA GLN A 45 3.29 -8.69 -7.10
C GLN A 45 2.22 -9.78 -7.26
N MET A 46 1.09 -9.62 -6.59
CA MET A 46 -0.04 -10.52 -6.67
C MET A 46 -0.92 -10.07 -7.85
N GLY A 47 -0.35 -10.16 -9.05
CA GLY A 47 -1.08 -9.89 -10.29
C GLY A 47 -0.23 -9.39 -11.45
N GLY A 48 0.59 -10.26 -12.06
CA GLY A 48 1.38 -9.83 -13.22
C GLY A 48 2.27 -10.84 -13.94
N ARG A 49 1.96 -12.14 -13.94
CA ARG A 49 2.62 -13.09 -14.87
C ARG A 49 1.64 -13.54 -15.96
N SER A 50 1.22 -12.60 -16.80
CA SER A 50 0.72 -12.95 -18.14
C SER A 50 1.94 -13.17 -19.04
N GLY A 51 2.45 -14.40 -19.07
CA GLY A 51 3.63 -14.72 -19.87
C GLY A 51 4.13 -16.14 -19.65
N ALA A 52 3.61 -17.04 -20.50
CA ALA A 52 4.17 -18.35 -20.85
C ALA A 52 4.37 -19.37 -19.73
N ASP A 53 3.28 -20.04 -19.35
CA ASP A 53 3.34 -21.50 -19.19
C ASP A 53 2.01 -22.09 -19.69
N SER A 54 2.00 -22.40 -20.98
CA SER A 54 0.89 -23.09 -21.62
C SER A 54 0.79 -24.50 -21.02
N ILE A 55 -0.25 -24.75 -20.23
CA ILE A 55 -0.64 -26.05 -19.63
C ILE A 55 -1.06 -27.11 -20.68
N PHE A 56 -0.92 -26.81 -21.97
CA PHE A 56 -1.12 -27.78 -23.05
C PHE A 56 0.24 -28.25 -23.58
N THR A 57 0.88 -29.17 -22.84
CA THR A 57 1.91 -30.03 -23.41
C THR A 57 1.22 -31.26 -24.00
N ARG A 58 1.52 -31.52 -25.28
CA ARG A 58 0.93 -32.56 -26.13
C ARG A 58 1.36 -33.97 -25.74
#